data_AF-A0A9W9T034-F1
#
_entry.id   AF-A0A9W9T034-F1
#
_cell.length_a   1.000
_cell.length_b   1.000
_cell.length_c   1.000
_cell.angle_alpha   90.00
_cell.angle_beta   90.00
_cell.angle_gamma   90.00
#
_symmetry.space_group_name_H-M   'P 1'
#
loop_
_entity.id
_entity.type
_entity.pdbx_description
1 polymer ?
#
loop_
_entity_poly.entity_id
_entity_poly.type
_entity_poly.pdbx_seq_one_letter_code
_entity_poly.pdbx_strand_id
1 'polypeptide(L)'
;MNHPDITKYQADPEADWRMLPDPVLTAAHAMHYDQATDLPEMGKMVVLPNLGPGLFGFKLSHWLEIDQWLVNVNNILTTYHLNRLIDVRIPRPKRNSPNAENWLNLSMQVAGWLVSNMTTEMYQWIESRGYRIALADELIYVTILACQTFSPLK
;
A
#
# COMPACT_ATOMS: atom_id res chain seq x y z
N MET A 1 -24.57 -18.29 -26.19
CA MET A 1 -23.81 -18.38 -24.92
C MET A 1 -22.35 -18.42 -25.30
N ASN A 2 -21.56 -17.39 -24.98
CA ASN A 2 -20.13 -17.39 -25.26
C ASN A 2 -19.39 -17.56 -23.94
N HIS A 3 -18.64 -18.64 -23.79
CA HIS A 3 -17.62 -18.73 -22.75
C HIS A 3 -16.55 -17.65 -23.04
N PRO A 4 -16.08 -16.90 -22.03
CA PRO A 4 -14.94 -16.02 -22.21
C PRO A 4 -13.70 -16.89 -22.49
N ASP A 5 -13.14 -16.73 -23.68
CA ASP A 5 -11.89 -17.36 -24.08
C ASP A 5 -10.77 -16.95 -23.10
N ILE A 6 -10.23 -17.95 -22.40
CA ILE A 6 -9.25 -17.83 -21.32
C ILE A 6 -7.81 -17.80 -21.82
N THR A 7 -7.55 -18.06 -23.10
CA THR A 7 -6.19 -18.12 -23.66
C THR A 7 -5.50 -16.74 -23.71
N LYS A 8 -6.27 -15.65 -23.79
CA LYS A 8 -5.78 -14.26 -23.73
C LYS A 8 -5.20 -13.85 -22.37
N TYR A 9 -5.40 -14.64 -21.31
CA TYR A 9 -4.71 -14.45 -20.02
C TYR A 9 -3.39 -15.24 -19.91
N GLN A 10 -3.04 -16.07 -20.90
CA GLN A 10 -1.84 -16.90 -20.88
C GLN A 10 -0.65 -16.30 -21.65
N ALA A 11 -0.80 -15.10 -22.22
CA ALA A 11 0.23 -14.41 -23.01
C ALA A 11 0.49 -12.95 -22.59
N ASP A 12 -0.18 -12.44 -21.54
CA ASP A 12 -0.04 -11.06 -21.10
C ASP A 12 0.91 -10.90 -19.88
N PRO A 13 2.12 -10.33 -20.06
CA PRO A 13 3.03 -10.06 -18.95
C PRO A 13 2.54 -8.94 -18.00
N GLU A 14 1.54 -8.13 -18.39
CA GLU A 14 0.96 -7.06 -17.54
C GLU A 14 -0.06 -7.60 -16.51
N ALA A 15 -0.43 -8.89 -16.56
CA ALA A 15 -1.48 -9.44 -15.70
C ALA A 15 -1.09 -9.61 -14.21
N ASP A 16 -1.68 -8.73 -13.39
CA ASP A 16 -2.05 -8.84 -11.97
C ASP A 16 -0.98 -8.68 -10.85
N TRP A 17 -1.01 -7.56 -10.13
CA TRP A 17 0.06 -7.15 -9.21
C TRP A 17 -0.26 -6.60 -7.79
N ARG A 18 -1.46 -6.65 -7.17
CA ARG A 18 -2.74 -7.30 -7.50
C ARG A 18 -3.90 -6.31 -7.76
N MET A 19 -3.60 -5.31 -8.58
CA MET A 19 -4.51 -4.45 -9.33
C MET A 19 -5.59 -3.66 -8.55
N LEU A 20 -5.27 -2.40 -8.26
CA LEU A 20 -6.10 -1.23 -8.55
C LEU A 20 -5.13 -0.15 -9.10
N PRO A 21 -5.34 0.41 -10.32
CA PRO A 21 -6.44 1.32 -10.66
C PRO A 21 -7.35 0.72 -11.78
N ASP A 22 -8.37 1.37 -12.37
CA ASP A 22 -8.38 2.73 -12.95
C ASP A 22 -9.82 3.20 -13.32
N PRO A 23 -10.18 4.49 -13.20
CA PRO A 23 -11.40 5.05 -13.79
C PRO A 23 -11.11 5.94 -15.01
N VAL A 24 -10.74 5.30 -16.13
CA VAL A 24 -10.89 5.80 -17.53
C VAL A 24 -9.93 6.92 -18.01
N LEU A 25 -9.14 7.59 -17.15
CA LEU A 25 -8.45 8.85 -17.56
C LEU A 25 -6.90 8.90 -17.51
N THR A 26 -6.19 7.86 -17.08
CA THR A 26 -4.71 7.94 -16.90
C THR A 26 -3.87 7.91 -18.18
N ALA A 27 -4.43 7.46 -19.31
CA ALA A 27 -3.66 7.07 -20.50
C ALA A 27 -2.96 8.19 -21.29
N ALA A 28 -3.20 9.47 -21.00
CA ALA A 28 -2.78 10.58 -21.88
C ALA A 28 -1.38 11.17 -21.62
N HIS A 29 -0.81 11.06 -20.41
CA HIS A 29 0.44 11.77 -20.05
C HIS A 29 1.36 11.04 -19.03
N ALA A 30 1.22 9.72 -18.85
CA ALA A 30 2.04 8.95 -17.90
C ALA A 30 3.48 8.66 -18.40
N MET A 31 4.27 9.70 -18.68
CA MET A 31 5.73 9.57 -18.77
C MET A 31 6.35 9.62 -17.37
N HIS A 32 6.81 8.47 -16.89
CA HIS A 32 7.75 8.29 -15.76
C HIS A 32 7.32 8.64 -14.33
N TYR A 33 6.03 8.83 -14.04
CA TYR A 33 5.55 9.00 -12.65
C TYR A 33 4.73 7.79 -12.17
N ASP A 34 5.38 6.91 -11.39
CA ASP A 34 4.78 5.74 -10.74
C ASP A 34 5.26 5.65 -9.27
N GLN A 35 4.79 4.65 -8.52
CA GLN A 35 5.20 4.48 -7.11
C GLN A 35 6.70 4.16 -6.93
N ALA A 36 7.43 3.85 -8.00
CA ALA A 36 8.86 3.57 -8.00
C ALA A 36 9.75 4.77 -8.36
N THR A 37 9.14 5.92 -8.72
CA THR A 37 9.85 7.19 -8.89
C THR A 37 10.50 7.63 -7.57
N ASP A 38 11.75 8.12 -7.64
CA ASP A 38 12.63 8.56 -6.54
C ASP A 38 12.76 7.63 -5.30
N LEU A 39 12.54 6.32 -5.45
CA LEU A 39 12.81 5.38 -4.35
C LEU A 39 14.32 5.33 -4.00
N PRO A 40 14.66 5.07 -2.73
CA PRO A 40 16.05 4.79 -2.33
C PRO A 40 16.68 3.66 -3.15
N GLU A 41 17.97 3.80 -3.47
CA GLU A 41 18.73 2.82 -4.27
C GLU A 41 18.69 1.41 -3.64
N MET A 42 18.50 0.40 -4.50
CA MET A 42 18.51 -1.00 -4.10
C MET A 42 19.82 -1.35 -3.37
N GLY A 43 19.71 -1.94 -2.18
CA GLY A 43 20.85 -2.29 -1.33
C GLY A 43 21.17 -1.26 -0.23
N LYS A 44 20.61 -0.04 -0.27
CA LYS A 44 20.58 0.84 0.91
C LYS A 44 19.49 0.35 1.87
N MET A 45 19.91 -0.22 3.01
CA MET A 45 18.99 -0.68 4.06
C MET A 45 18.23 0.51 4.66
N VAL A 46 16.94 0.65 4.32
CA VAL A 46 16.07 1.68 4.92
C VAL A 46 15.57 1.16 6.26
N VAL A 47 16.20 1.59 7.35
CA VAL A 47 15.76 1.29 8.71
C VAL A 47 14.66 2.26 9.12
N LEU A 48 13.40 1.85 8.91
CA LEU A 48 12.25 2.56 9.47
C LEU A 48 12.25 2.45 11.01
N PRO A 49 11.87 3.52 11.74
CA PRO A 49 11.94 3.52 13.18
C PRO A 49 10.94 2.52 13.77
N ASN A 50 11.37 1.72 14.76
CA ASN A 50 10.48 0.93 15.59
C ASN A 50 9.86 1.85 16.65
N LEU A 51 8.61 2.25 16.43
CA LEU A 51 7.90 3.19 17.27
C LEU A 51 7.16 2.40 18.35
N GLY A 52 7.94 1.96 19.34
CA GLY A 52 7.47 1.14 20.43
C GLY A 52 6.33 1.79 21.24
N PRO A 53 5.63 1.01 22.09
CA PRO A 53 4.36 1.40 22.72
C PRO A 53 4.42 2.62 23.65
N GLY A 54 5.61 3.17 23.94
CA GLY A 54 5.80 4.40 24.71
C GLY A 54 5.69 5.70 23.90
N LEU A 55 5.70 5.65 22.57
CA LEU A 55 5.44 6.82 21.73
C LEU A 55 3.92 7.01 21.56
N PHE A 56 3.33 7.71 22.53
CA PHE A 56 1.91 8.06 22.57
C PHE A 56 1.38 8.53 21.21
N GLY A 57 0.31 7.90 20.74
CA GLY A 57 -0.40 8.29 19.52
C GLY A 57 0.18 7.78 18.19
N PHE A 58 1.21 6.92 18.19
CA PHE A 58 1.68 6.29 16.94
C PHE A 58 1.10 4.91 16.63
N LYS A 59 0.73 4.10 17.62
CA LYS A 59 0.05 2.82 17.34
C LYS A 59 -1.41 3.04 16.95
N LEU A 60 -1.84 2.49 15.82
CA LEU A 60 -3.26 2.42 15.47
C LEU A 60 -3.94 1.40 16.39
N SER A 61 -4.66 1.90 17.39
CA SER A 61 -5.36 1.09 18.39
C SER A 61 -6.88 1.10 18.19
N HIS A 62 -7.40 2.19 17.64
CA HIS A 62 -8.83 2.39 17.42
C HIS A 62 -9.09 3.08 16.08
N TRP A 63 -10.21 2.75 15.42
CA TRP A 63 -10.57 3.29 14.10
C TRP A 63 -10.76 4.82 14.07
N LEU A 64 -11.09 5.45 15.22
CA LEU A 64 -11.14 6.92 15.37
C LEU A 64 -9.77 7.61 15.22
N GLU A 65 -8.67 6.86 15.38
CA GLU A 65 -7.30 7.40 15.33
C GLU A 65 -6.74 7.40 13.90
N ILE A 66 -7.49 6.89 12.91
CA ILE A 66 -7.00 6.59 11.56
C ILE A 66 -6.40 7.81 10.85
N ASP A 67 -7.03 8.97 10.92
CA ASP A 67 -6.55 10.18 10.23
C ASP A 67 -5.21 10.67 10.82
N GLN A 68 -5.10 10.69 12.15
CA GLN A 68 -3.86 11.08 12.83
C GLN A 68 -2.74 10.05 12.60
N TRP A 69 -3.08 8.77 12.59
CA TRP A 69 -2.15 7.69 12.29
C TRP A 69 -1.63 7.77 10.85
N LEU A 70 -2.51 8.00 9.86
CA LEU A 70 -2.13 8.18 8.46
C LEU A 70 -1.21 9.40 8.25
N VAL A 71 -1.49 10.52 8.93
CA VAL A 71 -0.61 11.70 8.91
C VAL A 71 0.77 11.35 9.46
N ASN A 72 0.83 10.66 10.61
CA ASN A 72 2.10 10.28 11.25
C ASN A 72 2.90 9.29 10.39
N VAL A 73 2.24 8.28 9.81
CA VAL A 73 2.79 7.32 8.85
C VAL A 73 3.35 8.03 7.62
N ASN A 74 2.55 8.91 6.98
CA ASN A 74 2.97 9.63 5.78
C ASN A 74 4.17 10.54 6.06
N ASN A 75 4.20 11.24 7.19
CA ASN A 75 5.30 12.11 7.58
C ASN A 75 6.61 11.33 7.71
N ILE A 76 6.60 10.16 8.34
CA ILE A 76 7.79 9.30 8.45
C ILE A 76 8.20 8.77 7.08
N LEU A 77 7.29 8.17 6.32
CA LEU A 77 7.64 7.62 5.01
C LEU A 77 8.16 8.72 4.07
N THR A 78 7.73 9.98 4.24
CA THR A 78 8.27 11.13 3.51
C THR A 78 9.75 11.40 3.87
N THR A 79 10.18 11.27 5.14
CA THR A 79 11.59 11.45 5.52
C THR A 79 12.53 10.38 4.95
N TYR A 80 11.99 9.27 4.45
CA TYR A 80 12.73 8.18 3.80
C TYR A 80 12.46 8.06 2.29
N HIS A 81 11.72 9.00 1.68
CA HIS A 81 11.28 8.95 0.27
C HIS A 81 10.45 7.70 -0.09
N LEU A 82 9.72 7.14 0.87
CA LEU A 82 8.87 5.95 0.73
C LEU A 82 7.36 6.26 0.72
N ASN A 83 6.94 7.51 0.89
CA ASN A 83 5.51 7.86 1.00
C ASN A 83 4.69 7.55 -0.25
N ARG A 84 5.32 7.42 -1.43
CA ARG A 84 4.63 6.98 -2.66
C ARG A 84 4.16 5.53 -2.58
N LEU A 85 4.81 4.67 -1.78
CA LEU A 85 4.48 3.25 -1.64
C LEU A 85 3.14 2.98 -0.94
N ILE A 86 2.56 3.99 -0.29
CA ILE A 86 1.24 3.92 0.36
C ILE A 86 0.15 4.68 -0.39
N ASP A 87 0.50 5.44 -1.44
CA ASP A 87 -0.47 6.26 -2.17
C ASP A 87 -1.12 5.46 -3.30
N VAL A 88 -2.29 4.91 -2.99
CA VAL A 88 -3.17 4.14 -3.90
C VAL A 88 -3.59 4.90 -5.16
N ARG A 89 -3.37 6.23 -5.22
CA ARG A 89 -3.70 7.07 -6.39
C ARG A 89 -2.54 7.14 -7.39
N ILE A 90 -1.33 6.79 -6.97
CA ILE A 90 -0.16 6.69 -7.83
C ILE A 90 -0.12 5.26 -8.40
N PRO A 91 -0.02 5.07 -9.73
CA PRO A 91 0.04 3.73 -10.30
C PRO A 91 1.31 2.99 -9.83
N ARG A 92 1.20 1.68 -9.59
CA ARG A 92 2.37 0.82 -9.36
C ARG A 92 3.23 0.75 -10.63
N PRO A 93 4.56 0.57 -10.50
CA PRO A 93 5.43 0.38 -11.66
C PRO A 93 5.02 -0.84 -12.49
N LYS A 94 5.25 -0.77 -13.81
CA LYS A 94 5.17 -1.97 -14.66
C LYS A 94 6.22 -2.98 -14.22
N ARG A 95 5.89 -4.28 -14.21
CA ARG A 95 6.80 -5.37 -13.76
C ARG A 95 8.16 -5.41 -14.47
N ASN A 96 8.22 -4.93 -15.70
CA ASN A 96 9.43 -4.86 -16.52
C ASN A 96 10.17 -3.51 -16.41
N SER A 97 9.75 -2.59 -15.52
CA SER A 97 10.46 -1.35 -15.27
C SER A 97 11.73 -1.62 -14.44
N PRO A 98 12.83 -0.85 -14.63
CA PRO A 98 14.08 -1.08 -13.91
C PRO A 98 13.97 -1.05 -12.38
N ASN A 99 12.97 -0.36 -11.83
CA ASN A 99 12.78 -0.19 -10.39
C ASN A 99 11.69 -1.10 -9.80
N ALA A 100 11.03 -1.96 -10.61
CA ALA A 100 9.90 -2.76 -10.17
C ALA A 100 10.24 -3.72 -9.01
N GLU A 101 11.41 -4.36 -9.04
CA GLU A 101 11.88 -5.23 -7.97
C GLU A 101 12.20 -4.46 -6.68
N ASN A 102 12.82 -3.28 -6.81
CA ASN A 102 13.13 -2.43 -5.66
C ASN A 102 11.83 -1.91 -4.99
N TRP A 103 10.88 -1.46 -5.80
CA TRP A 103 9.54 -1.06 -5.34
C TRP A 103 8.82 -2.21 -4.63
N LEU A 104 8.85 -3.43 -5.16
CA LEU A 104 8.21 -4.60 -4.55
C LEU A 104 8.82 -4.90 -3.17
N ASN A 105 10.15 -4.96 -3.11
CA ASN A 105 10.88 -5.25 -1.87
C ASN A 105 10.66 -4.17 -0.80
N LEU A 106 10.63 -2.89 -1.18
CA LEU A 106 10.37 -1.79 -0.25
C LEU A 106 8.89 -1.75 0.17
N SER A 107 7.95 -2.03 -0.73
CA SER A 107 6.51 -2.06 -0.40
C SER A 107 6.18 -3.18 0.59
N MET A 108 6.77 -4.37 0.44
CA MET A 108 6.64 -5.46 1.42
C MET A 108 7.27 -5.11 2.78
N GLN A 109 8.42 -4.43 2.81
CA GLN A 109 9.04 -3.97 4.06
C GLN A 109 8.19 -2.90 4.77
N VAL A 110 7.65 -1.94 4.01
CA VAL A 110 6.74 -0.92 4.55
C VAL A 110 5.45 -1.57 5.06
N ALA A 111 4.88 -2.57 4.35
CA ALA A 111 3.72 -3.31 4.83
C ALA A 111 3.99 -4.00 6.18
N GLY A 112 5.12 -4.71 6.31
CA GLY A 112 5.52 -5.31 7.59
C GLY A 112 5.72 -4.28 8.71
N TRP A 113 6.33 -3.13 8.39
CA TRP A 113 6.47 -2.02 9.34
C TRP A 113 5.11 -1.44 9.76
N LEU A 114 4.20 -1.19 8.82
CA LEU A 114 2.84 -0.71 9.11
C LEU A 114 2.09 -1.66 10.06
N VAL A 115 2.13 -2.98 9.83
CA VAL A 115 1.55 -3.98 10.74
C VAL A 115 2.17 -3.91 12.13
N SER A 116 3.49 -3.74 12.24
CA SER A 116 4.14 -3.60 13.56
C SER A 116 3.66 -2.37 14.36
N ASN A 117 3.13 -1.35 13.66
CA ASN A 117 2.57 -0.12 14.20
C ASN A 117 1.02 -0.15 14.36
N MET A 118 0.39 -1.31 14.20
CA MET A 118 -1.00 -1.56 14.60
C MET A 118 -1.04 -2.34 15.92
N THR A 119 -2.14 -2.29 16.65
CA THR A 119 -2.41 -3.28 17.71
C THR A 119 -2.75 -4.64 17.08
N THR A 120 -2.54 -5.73 17.82
CA THR A 120 -2.84 -7.09 17.33
C THR A 120 -4.32 -7.23 17.02
N GLU A 121 -5.17 -6.64 17.85
CA GLU A 121 -6.61 -6.59 17.74
C GLU A 121 -7.04 -5.85 16.46
N MET A 122 -6.42 -4.70 16.16
CA MET A 122 -6.71 -3.93 14.95
C MET A 122 -6.28 -4.69 13.69
N TYR A 123 -5.10 -5.32 13.70
CA TYR A 123 -4.62 -6.10 12.57
C TYR A 123 -5.49 -7.35 12.31
N GLN A 124 -5.83 -8.11 13.35
CA GLN A 124 -6.74 -9.26 13.24
C GLN A 124 -8.14 -8.84 12.73
N TRP A 125 -8.63 -7.67 13.15
CA TRP A 125 -9.89 -7.14 12.65
C TRP A 125 -9.84 -6.75 11.16
N ILE A 126 -8.72 -6.17 10.70
CA ILE A 126 -8.45 -5.91 9.28
C ILE A 126 -8.40 -7.23 8.49
N GLU A 127 -7.64 -8.22 8.98
CA GLU A 127 -7.48 -9.56 8.37
C GLU A 127 -8.79 -10.33 8.27
N SER A 128 -9.66 -10.23 9.29
CA SER A 128 -10.96 -10.93 9.37
C SER A 128 -11.91 -10.63 8.21
N ARG A 129 -11.66 -9.55 7.46
CA ARG A 129 -12.44 -9.13 6.29
C ARG A 129 -12.02 -9.85 5.00
N GLY A 130 -11.04 -10.75 5.05
CA GLY A 130 -10.67 -11.64 3.94
C GLY A 130 -9.79 -11.00 2.85
N TYR A 131 -9.27 -9.80 3.07
CA TYR A 131 -8.36 -9.15 2.15
C TYR A 131 -6.97 -9.80 2.19
N ARG A 132 -6.41 -10.10 1.03
CA ARG A 132 -4.99 -10.48 0.92
C ARG A 132 -4.16 -9.21 0.90
N ILE A 133 -3.36 -9.01 1.93
CA ILE A 133 -2.52 -7.82 2.09
C ILE A 133 -1.06 -8.26 2.02
N ALA A 134 -0.35 -7.84 0.97
CA ALA A 134 1.08 -8.08 0.83
C ALA A 134 1.89 -6.78 0.68
N LEU A 135 1.24 -5.70 0.25
CA LEU A 135 1.87 -4.45 -0.14
C LEU A 135 1.37 -3.26 0.69
N ALA A 136 2.17 -2.21 0.77
CA ALA A 136 1.94 -1.10 1.69
C ALA A 136 0.68 -0.29 1.34
N ASP A 137 0.44 -0.04 0.06
CA ASP A 137 -0.78 0.62 -0.44
C ASP A 137 -2.03 -0.26 -0.27
N GLU A 138 -1.92 -1.58 -0.42
CA GLU A 138 -3.01 -2.54 -0.14
C GLU A 138 -3.43 -2.48 1.33
N LEU A 139 -2.45 -2.51 2.24
CA LEU A 139 -2.71 -2.42 3.68
C LEU A 139 -3.40 -1.11 4.03
N ILE A 140 -2.92 0.01 3.49
CA ILE A 140 -3.49 1.34 3.74
C ILE A 140 -4.91 1.45 3.18
N TYR A 141 -5.14 0.99 1.94
CA TYR A 141 -6.47 0.93 1.33
C TYR A 141 -7.47 0.16 2.19
N VAL A 142 -7.10 -1.06 2.59
CA VAL A 142 -7.97 -1.92 3.40
C VAL A 142 -8.17 -1.36 4.81
N THR A 143 -7.14 -0.76 5.42
CA THR A 143 -7.26 -0.12 6.74
C THR A 143 -8.27 1.03 6.69
N ILE A 144 -8.19 1.89 5.66
CA ILE A 144 -9.12 3.00 5.45
C ILE A 144 -10.55 2.48 5.27
N LEU A 145 -10.76 1.51 4.37
CA LEU A 145 -12.08 0.90 4.15
C LEU A 145 -12.64 0.28 5.44
N ALA A 146 -11.80 -0.44 6.18
CA ALA A 146 -12.19 -1.09 7.42
C ALA A 146 -12.68 -0.03 8.43
N CYS A 147 -11.88 1.00 8.71
CA CYS A 147 -12.24 2.11 9.59
C CYS A 147 -13.52 2.83 9.15
N GLN A 148 -13.68 3.11 7.85
CA GLN A 148 -14.85 3.83 7.31
C GLN A 148 -16.16 3.05 7.49
N THR A 149 -16.15 1.73 7.33
CA THR A 149 -17.36 0.90 7.57
C THR A 149 -17.83 0.87 9.03
N PHE A 150 -17.06 1.42 9.97
CA PHE A 150 -17.48 1.59 11.36
C PHE A 150 -18.19 2.94 11.62
N SER A 151 -18.28 3.84 10.63
CA SER A 151 -19.08 5.05 10.76
C SER A 151 -20.55 4.66 10.98
N PRO A 152 -21.14 4.89 12.17
CA PRO A 152 -22.55 4.63 12.36
C PRO A 152 -23.33 5.59 11.46
N LEU A 153 -24.40 5.10 10.86
CA LEU A 153 -25.35 5.93 10.12
C LEU A 153 -25.71 7.17 10.95
N LYS A 154 -25.46 8.35 10.37
CA LYS A 154 -25.90 9.64 10.93
C LYS A 154 -27.42 9.74 10.94
#